data_AF-A0A522L202-F1
#
_entry.id   AF-A0A522L202-F1
#
_cell.length_a   1.000
_cell.length_b   1.000
_cell.length_c   1.000
_cell.angle_alpha   90.00
_cell.angle_beta   90.00
_cell.angle_gamma   90.00
#
_symmetry.space_group_name_H-M   'P 1'
#
loop_
_entity.id
_entity.type
_entity.pdbx_description
1 polymer ?
#
loop_
_entity_poly.entity_id
_entity_poly.type
_entity_poly.pdbx_seq_one_letter_code
_entity_poly.pdbx_strand_id
1 'polypeptide(L)'
;MLCDVCGKNPATVHLTEIIDDQMNELHLCEECARTKSSAMEQQFGLSDLLAGMVDFEQKNKEEGIPAVKCPNCGLTYADFKKIGRLGCGQCYNVFRQYLAPLLKRIHGSNQHVGK
;
A
#
# COMPACT_ATOMS: atom_id res chain seq x y z
N MET A 1 10.16 32.28 6.33
CA MET A 1 11.06 31.20 6.81
C MET A 1 11.57 30.42 5.62
N LEU A 2 12.81 29.94 5.66
CA LEU A 2 13.39 29.13 4.59
C LEU A 2 13.07 27.65 4.80
N CYS A 3 13.15 26.86 3.72
CA CYS A 3 12.98 25.43 3.75
C CYS A 3 14.00 24.76 4.67
N ASP A 4 13.54 23.91 5.58
CA ASP A 4 14.37 23.19 6.57
C ASP A 4 15.34 22.20 5.91
N VAL A 5 15.06 21.76 4.68
CA VAL A 5 15.88 20.79 3.95
C VAL A 5 16.95 21.46 3.08
N CYS A 6 16.59 22.48 2.30
CA CYS A 6 17.52 23.07 1.33
C CYS A 6 18.06 24.44 1.73
N GLY A 7 17.40 25.14 2.67
CA GLY A 7 17.79 26.49 3.11
C GLY A 7 17.76 27.58 2.03
N LYS A 8 17.27 27.29 0.81
CA LYS A 8 17.34 28.18 -0.35
C LYS A 8 16.02 28.88 -0.65
N ASN A 9 14.93 28.13 -0.61
CA ASN A 9 13.60 28.57 -1.03
C ASN A 9 12.72 28.84 0.20
N PRO A 10 11.71 29.73 0.08
CA PRO A 10 10.73 29.92 1.14
C PRO A 10 9.98 28.62 1.41
N ALA A 11 9.74 28.31 2.69
CA ALA A 11 8.90 27.18 3.05
C ALA A 11 7.43 27.54 2.80
N THR A 12 6.73 26.67 2.07
CA THR A 12 5.32 26.83 1.68
C THR A 12 4.48 25.59 2.03
N VAL A 13 5.11 24.52 2.50
CA VAL A 13 4.49 23.26 2.88
C VAL A 13 4.84 22.95 4.33
N HIS A 14 3.84 22.65 5.15
CA HIS A 14 4.01 22.09 6.49
C HIS A 14 3.84 20.57 6.42
N LEU A 15 4.84 19.84 6.90
CA LEU A 15 4.84 18.37 6.94
C LEU A 15 5.03 17.91 8.39
N THR A 16 4.13 17.04 8.86
CA THR A 16 4.25 16.37 10.15
C THR A 16 4.50 14.88 9.92
N GLU A 17 5.59 14.37 10.47
CA GLU A 17 5.94 12.95 10.43
C GLU A 17 5.85 12.35 11.84
N ILE A 18 5.36 11.12 11.93
CA ILE A 18 5.33 10.36 13.18
C ILE A 18 6.20 9.13 12.96
N ILE A 19 7.34 9.06 13.63
CA ILE A 19 8.30 7.95 13.54
C ILE A 19 8.59 7.50 14.96
N ASP A 20 8.37 6.22 15.28
CA ASP A 20 8.59 5.64 16.62
C ASP A 20 7.93 6.46 17.76
N ASP A 21 6.65 6.83 17.56
CA ASP A 21 5.85 7.69 18.46
C ASP A 21 6.42 9.11 18.66
N GLN A 22 7.44 9.50 17.90
CA GLN A 22 7.98 10.86 17.91
C GLN A 22 7.42 11.65 16.74
N MET A 23 6.82 12.81 17.07
CA MET A 23 6.31 13.76 16.10
C MET A 23 7.42 14.73 15.68
N ASN A 24 7.72 14.76 14.39
CA ASN A 24 8.65 15.69 13.76
C ASN A 24 7.88 16.64 12.84
N GLU A 25 8.06 17.94 13.02
CA GLU A 25 7.46 18.97 12.18
C GLU A 25 8.52 19.61 11.28
N LEU A 26 8.20 19.74 9.99
CA LEU A 26 9.10 20.24 8.96
C LEU A 26 8.40 21.29 8.09
N HIS A 27 9.14 22.32 7.73
CA HIS A 27 8.74 23.40 6.86
C HIS A 27 9.52 23.31 5.56
N LEU A 28 8.86 22.87 4.49
CA LEU A 28 9.49 22.55 3.22
C LEU A 28 9.07 23.54 2.14
N CYS A 29 9.95 23.78 1.17
CA CYS A 29 9.54 24.35 -0.11
C CYS A 29 8.83 23.27 -0.96
N GLU A 30 8.11 23.70 -2.00
CA GLU A 30 7.33 22.80 -2.87
C GLU A 30 8.19 21.68 -3.48
N GLU A 31 9.40 21.99 -3.93
CA GLU A 31 10.32 21.00 -4.54
C GLU A 31 10.73 19.91 -3.53
N CYS A 32 11.20 20.32 -2.34
CA CYS A 32 11.59 19.38 -1.29
C CYS A 32 10.40 18.55 -0.79
N ALA A 33 9.21 19.16 -0.71
CA ALA A 33 7.99 18.44 -0.36
C ALA A 33 7.64 17.34 -1.38
N ARG A 34 7.71 17.65 -2.69
CA ARG A 34 7.46 16.67 -3.76
C ARG A 34 8.45 15.50 -3.72
N THR A 35 9.74 15.78 -3.56
CA THR A 35 10.75 14.72 -3.46
C THR A 35 10.49 13.82 -2.26
N LYS A 36 10.14 14.42 -1.11
CA LYS A 36 9.85 13.68 0.12
C LYS A 36 8.59 12.82 0.00
N SER A 37 7.52 13.34 -0.62
CA SER A 37 6.29 12.56 -0.86
C SER A 37 6.53 11.35 -1.78
N SER A 38 7.33 11.51 -2.85
CA SER A 38 7.62 10.39 -3.76
C SER A 38 8.47 9.30 -3.10
N ALA A 39 9.37 9.65 -2.18
CA ALA A 39 10.12 8.66 -1.40
C ALA A 39 9.20 7.89 -0.43
N MET A 40 8.24 8.57 0.21
CA MET A 40 7.24 7.92 1.08
C MET A 40 6.34 6.94 0.32
N GLU A 41 5.92 7.26 -0.91
CA GLU A 41 5.15 6.34 -1.75
C GLU A 41 5.91 5.04 -2.07
N GLN A 42 7.24 5.10 -2.16
CA GLN A 42 8.08 3.91 -2.36
C GLN A 42 8.29 3.11 -1.07
N GLN A 43 8.39 3.79 0.08
CA GLN A 43 8.67 3.17 1.37
C GLN A 43 7.42 2.56 2.03
N PHE A 44 6.23 3.08 1.71
CA PHE A 44 4.93 2.53 2.08
C PHE A 44 4.20 1.95 0.87
N GLY A 45 4.91 1.17 0.04
CA GLY A 45 4.25 0.35 -0.96
C GLY A 45 3.23 -0.53 -0.25
N LEU A 46 1.93 -0.18 -0.33
CA LEU A 46 0.84 -1.06 0.13
C LEU A 46 1.06 -2.47 -0.40
N SER A 47 1.65 -2.58 -1.58
CA SER A 47 2.17 -3.78 -2.22
C SER A 47 3.11 -4.63 -1.36
N ASP A 48 4.13 -4.05 -0.71
CA ASP A 48 5.07 -4.79 0.13
C ASP A 48 4.44 -5.21 1.46
N LEU A 49 3.61 -4.34 2.04
CA LEU A 49 2.86 -4.66 3.26
C LEU A 49 1.85 -5.80 2.99
N LEU A 50 1.15 -5.73 1.86
CA LEU A 50 0.23 -6.78 1.40
C LEU A 50 0.97 -8.08 1.04
N ALA A 51 2.12 -8.00 0.37
CA ALA A 51 2.93 -9.17 0.02
C ALA A 51 3.39 -9.92 1.29
N GLY A 52 3.91 -9.21 2.29
CA GLY A 52 4.32 -9.81 3.56
C GLY A 52 3.18 -10.47 4.34
N MET A 53 1.95 -9.97 4.23
CA MET A 53 0.76 -10.56 4.86
C MET A 53 0.24 -11.80 4.11
N VAL A 54 0.51 -11.91 2.80
CA VAL A 54 0.15 -13.07 1.96
C VAL A 54 1.12 -14.24 2.19
N ASP A 55 2.41 -13.97 2.35
CA ASP A 55 3.42 -15.04 2.51
C ASP A 55 3.30 -15.78 3.85
N PHE A 56 2.66 -15.19 4.86
CA PHE A 56 2.42 -15.85 6.15
C PHE A 56 1.42 -17.03 6.08
N GLU A 57 0.67 -17.18 4.98
CA GLU A 57 -0.20 -18.35 4.77
C GLU A 57 0.54 -19.57 4.18
N GLN A 58 1.75 -19.40 3.62
CA GLN A 58 2.43 -20.49 2.91
C GLN A 58 3.13 -21.52 3.81
N LYS A 59 3.08 -21.40 5.14
CA LYS A 59 3.55 -22.49 6.03
C LYS A 59 2.60 -23.68 6.12
N ASN A 60 1.42 -23.63 5.50
CA ASN A 60 0.56 -24.81 5.35
C ASN A 60 -0.09 -24.84 3.96
N LYS A 61 0.37 -25.79 3.14
CA LYS A 61 -0.05 -26.12 1.75
C LYS A 61 0.60 -25.30 0.64
N GLU A 62 1.74 -25.83 0.19
CA GLU A 62 2.20 -25.71 -1.19
C GLU A 62 1.29 -26.52 -2.13
N GLU A 63 0.02 -26.13 -2.27
CA GLU A 63 -0.75 -26.48 -3.46
C GLU A 63 -0.68 -25.25 -4.37
N GLY A 64 0.09 -25.40 -5.46
CA GLY A 64 0.57 -24.31 -6.31
C GLY A 64 -0.46 -23.22 -6.55
N ILE A 65 -0.02 -21.96 -6.39
CA ILE A 65 -0.82 -20.76 -6.66
C ILE A 65 -1.47 -20.96 -8.03
N PRO A 66 -2.80 -21.19 -8.10
CA PRO A 66 -3.40 -21.49 -9.38
C PRO A 66 -3.27 -20.26 -10.27
N ALA A 67 -3.11 -20.51 -11.58
CA ALA A 67 -3.03 -19.50 -12.63
C ALA A 67 -4.37 -18.77 -12.83
N VAL A 68 -5.00 -18.33 -11.74
CA VAL A 68 -6.26 -17.62 -11.74
C VAL A 68 -5.97 -16.23 -12.33
N LYS A 69 -6.59 -16.00 -13.48
CA LYS A 69 -6.49 -14.78 -14.26
C LYS A 69 -7.86 -14.13 -14.35
N CYS A 70 -7.92 -12.83 -14.11
CA CYS A 70 -9.14 -12.06 -14.32
C CYS A 70 -9.49 -12.08 -15.82
N PRO A 71 -10.68 -12.55 -16.23
CA PRO A 71 -11.04 -12.62 -17.64
C PRO A 71 -11.32 -11.22 -18.23
N ASN A 72 -11.56 -10.20 -17.40
CA ASN A 72 -11.83 -8.84 -17.86
C ASN A 72 -10.56 -8.01 -18.12
N CYS A 73 -9.61 -7.99 -17.17
CA CYS A 73 -8.41 -7.16 -17.28
C CYS A 73 -7.11 -7.96 -17.43
N GLY A 74 -7.19 -9.29 -17.43
CA GLY A 74 -6.03 -10.16 -17.61
C GLY A 74 -5.05 -10.23 -16.43
N LEU A 75 -5.29 -9.51 -15.33
CA LEU A 75 -4.45 -9.55 -14.13
C LEU A 75 -4.46 -10.96 -13.53
N THR A 76 -3.30 -11.51 -13.17
CA THR A 76 -3.23 -12.77 -12.41
C THR A 76 -3.18 -12.51 -10.91
N TYR A 77 -3.51 -13.52 -10.11
CA TYR A 77 -3.35 -13.39 -8.66
C TYR A 77 -1.89 -13.18 -8.24
N ALA A 78 -0.92 -13.74 -8.97
CA ALA A 78 0.50 -13.50 -8.72
C ALA A 78 0.90 -12.04 -9.00
N ASP A 79 0.34 -11.43 -10.05
CA ASP A 79 0.54 -10.00 -10.33
C ASP A 79 -0.05 -9.14 -9.21
N PHE A 80 -1.24 -9.48 -8.72
CA PHE A 80 -1.84 -8.80 -7.56
C PHE A 80 -0.95 -8.88 -6.32
N LYS A 81 -0.35 -10.04 -6.01
CA LYS A 81 0.57 -10.15 -4.86
C LYS A 81 1.77 -9.21 -4.99
N LYS A 82 2.32 -9.05 -6.21
CA LYS A 82 3.48 -8.18 -6.47
C LYS A 82 3.11 -6.70 -6.47
N ILE A 83 1.97 -6.35 -7.06
CA ILE A 83 1.57 -4.95 -7.31
C ILE A 83 0.71 -4.41 -6.16
N GLY A 84 0.07 -5.28 -5.37
CA GLY A 84 -0.81 -4.91 -4.26
C GLY A 84 -2.14 -4.27 -4.68
N ARG A 85 -2.45 -4.22 -5.97
CA ARG A 85 -3.65 -3.53 -6.49
C ARG A 85 -4.42 -4.40 -7.46
N LEU A 86 -5.74 -4.32 -7.36
CA LEU A 86 -6.65 -4.98 -8.29
C LEU A 86 -6.80 -4.14 -9.57
N GLY A 87 -6.89 -4.81 -10.72
CA GLY A 87 -6.93 -4.14 -12.02
C GLY A 87 -8.33 -3.64 -12.44
N CYS A 88 -9.39 -4.25 -11.93
CA CYS A 88 -10.78 -3.84 -12.18
C CYS A 88 -11.73 -4.42 -11.12
N GLY A 89 -13.00 -3.99 -11.12
CA GLY A 89 -14.02 -4.47 -10.18
C GLY A 89 -14.25 -5.99 -10.22
N GLN A 90 -14.12 -6.63 -11.37
CA GLN A 90 -14.30 -8.08 -11.50
C GLN A 90 -13.21 -8.89 -10.76
N CYS A 91 -12.06 -8.29 -10.48
CA CYS A 91 -10.99 -8.95 -9.73
C CYS A 91 -11.42 -9.32 -8.29
N TYR A 92 -12.33 -8.55 -7.69
CA TYR A 92 -12.87 -8.87 -6.36
C TYR A 92 -13.62 -10.21 -6.32
N ASN A 93 -14.32 -10.54 -7.42
CA ASN A 93 -15.05 -11.79 -7.54
C ASN A 93 -14.11 -12.94 -7.90
N VAL A 94 -13.20 -12.72 -8.85
CA VAL A 94 -12.28 -13.75 -9.35
C VAL A 94 -11.30 -14.20 -8.27
N PHE A 95 -10.77 -13.26 -7.46
CA PHE A 95 -9.82 -13.56 -6.40
C PHE A 95 -10.47 -13.68 -5.02
N ARG A 96 -11.80 -13.76 -4.94
CA ARG A 96 -12.57 -13.68 -3.69
C ARG A 96 -12.04 -14.62 -2.60
N GLN A 97 -11.74 -15.87 -2.95
CA GLN A 97 -11.25 -16.89 -2.01
C GLN A 97 -9.90 -16.51 -1.36
N TYR A 98 -9.08 -15.74 -2.07
CA TYR A 98 -7.78 -15.28 -1.57
C TYR A 98 -7.85 -13.89 -0.93
N LEU A 99 -8.75 -13.03 -1.42
CA LEU A 99 -8.97 -11.69 -0.86
C LEU A 99 -9.69 -11.75 0.48
N ALA A 100 -10.60 -12.69 0.70
CA ALA A 100 -11.38 -12.78 1.94
C ALA A 100 -10.51 -12.88 3.22
N PRO A 101 -9.54 -13.81 3.33
CA PRO A 101 -8.67 -13.88 4.52
C PRO A 101 -7.77 -12.64 4.65
N LEU A 102 -7.25 -12.13 3.53
CA LEU A 102 -6.41 -10.93 3.49
C LEU A 102 -7.15 -9.69 3.99
N LEU A 103 -8.34 -9.41 3.46
CA LEU A 103 -9.16 -8.27 3.85
C LEU A 103 -9.59 -8.36 5.31
N LYS A 104 -9.89 -9.57 5.81
CA LYS A 104 -10.20 -9.79 7.23
C LYS A 104 -9.02 -9.44 8.13
N ARG A 105 -7.77 -9.69 7.72
CA ARG A 105 -6.59 -9.28 8.51
C ARG A 105 -6.39 -7.76 8.51
N ILE A 106 -6.59 -7.10 7.37
CA ILE A 106 -6.38 -5.65 7.24
C ILE A 106 -7.48 -4.84 7.94
N HIS A 107 -8.73 -5.23 7.73
CA HIS A 107 -9.90 -4.47 8.20
C HIS A 107 -10.56 -5.07 9.45
N GLY A 108 -10.05 -6.19 9.98
CA GLY A 108 -10.64 -6.94 11.10
C GLY A 108 -11.91 -7.72 10.74
N SER A 109 -12.54 -7.42 9.59
CA SER A 109 -13.74 -8.06 9.08
C SER A 109 -13.69 -8.15 7.56
N ASN A 110 -14.44 -9.09 6.99
CA ASN A 110 -14.62 -9.21 5.53
C ASN A 110 -15.88 -8.49 5.03
N GLN A 111 -16.61 -7.81 5.92
CA GLN A 111 -17.81 -7.07 5.61
C GLN A 111 -17.83 -5.76 6.40
N HIS A 112 -17.89 -4.65 5.69
CA HIS A 112 -18.16 -3.36 6.30
C HIS A 112 -19.67 -3.24 6.54
N VAL A 113 -20.09 -3.08 7.79
CA VAL A 113 -21.50 -2.95 8.18
C VAL A 113 -21.91 -1.51 8.51
N GLY A 114 -21.07 -0.52 8.16
CA GLY A 114 -21.26 0.87 8.55
C GLY A 114 -20.87 1.12 10.01
N LYS A 115 -21.12 2.35 10.47
CA LYS A 115 -21.10 2.74 11.88
C LYS A 115 -22.54 2.94 12.34
#